data_AF-S9PJM5-F1
#
_entry.id   AF-S9PJM5-F1
#
_cell.length_a   1.000
_cell.length_b   1.000
_cell.length_c   1.000
_cell.angle_alpha   90.00
_cell.angle_beta   90.00
_cell.angle_gamma   90.00
#
_symmetry.space_group_name_H-M   'P 1'
#
loop_
_entity.id
_entity.type
_entity.pdbx_description
1 polymer ?
#
loop_
_entity_poly.entity_id
_entity_poly.type
_entity_poly.pdbx_seq_one_letter_code
_entity_poly.pdbx_strand_id
1 'polypeptide(L)'
;MYPNGLPQPETDDPTQHVFQGSVTRCAQPLQVAVARLLGYRWPDQQADALDAYADTDGIVCIPALLGERPAADRLTDMLAAAWGRDWHPQTLTDLLTAVGHTDSLEDWLRDTFFKQHCELFHYRPFIWHIWDGHREGFSALVNYHKLNHETLKSLTYTYLGDWIRTQELEAKANKSGAGDKLAKAKVLQQRLADILEGEAPLDIFVRWKSIEQQPIGWHPDLDDGVRLNIRPFLTVPDVGAKGAGVLRWKPNIKWGKDRGKNPPDSPWGEDRDNDNHLTLAEKLAAREAA
;
A
#
# COMPACT_ATOMS: atom_id res chain seq x y z
N MET A 1 -0.29 36.70 -5.70
CA MET A 1 -1.60 36.84 -6.38
C MET A 1 -1.82 35.56 -7.18
N TYR A 2 -2.92 34.85 -6.92
CA TYR A 2 -3.25 33.61 -7.65
C TYR A 2 -3.76 33.97 -9.06
N PRO A 3 -3.02 33.65 -10.13
CA PRO A 3 -3.37 34.09 -11.49
C PRO A 3 -4.68 33.47 -12.01
N ASN A 4 -5.20 32.44 -11.34
CA ASN A 4 -6.42 31.71 -11.69
C ASN A 4 -7.54 31.84 -10.64
N GLY A 5 -7.50 32.87 -9.79
CA GLY A 5 -8.44 33.03 -8.67
C GLY A 5 -8.05 32.24 -7.42
N LEU A 6 -8.77 32.45 -6.32
CA LEU A 6 -8.63 31.64 -5.12
C LEU A 6 -9.01 30.18 -5.44
N PRO A 7 -8.31 29.17 -4.90
CA PRO A 7 -8.74 27.78 -5.06
C PRO A 7 -10.19 27.64 -4.60
N GLN A 8 -10.99 26.87 -5.36
CA GLN A 8 -12.37 26.60 -4.96
C GLN A 8 -12.39 25.95 -3.58
N PRO A 9 -13.36 26.30 -2.71
CA PRO A 9 -13.41 25.80 -1.34
C PRO A 9 -13.67 24.28 -1.27
N GLU A 10 -14.14 23.70 -2.37
CA GLU A 10 -14.36 22.26 -2.54
C GLU A 10 -13.77 21.81 -3.88
N THR A 11 -13.39 20.54 -3.96
CA THR A 11 -12.84 19.92 -5.17
C THR A 11 -13.34 18.48 -5.27
N ASP A 12 -13.47 18.00 -6.50
CA ASP A 12 -13.79 16.60 -6.84
C ASP A 12 -12.53 15.77 -7.13
N ASP A 13 -11.34 16.39 -7.13
CA ASP A 13 -10.04 15.75 -7.37
C ASP A 13 -9.45 15.22 -6.05
N PRO A 14 -9.33 13.88 -5.89
CA PRO A 14 -8.84 13.27 -4.65
C PRO A 14 -7.35 13.49 -4.38
N THR A 15 -6.60 14.08 -5.32
CA THR A 15 -5.18 14.41 -5.14
C THR A 15 -4.96 15.75 -4.45
N GLN A 16 -6.02 16.56 -4.32
CA GLN A 16 -5.94 17.88 -3.69
C GLN A 16 -6.11 17.78 -2.17
N HIS A 17 -5.37 18.62 -1.43
CA HIS A 17 -5.42 18.65 0.04
C HIS A 17 -6.80 19.03 0.60
N VAL A 18 -7.57 19.82 -0.14
CA VAL A 18 -8.92 20.28 0.26
C VAL A 18 -10.04 19.31 -0.12
N PHE A 19 -9.70 18.14 -0.68
CA PHE A 19 -10.68 17.10 -0.98
C PHE A 19 -11.26 16.51 0.30
N GLN A 20 -12.59 16.40 0.36
CA GLN A 20 -13.31 16.03 1.58
C GLN A 20 -13.63 14.53 1.70
N GLY A 21 -13.07 13.67 0.84
CA GLY A 21 -13.30 12.22 0.93
C GLY A 21 -14.68 11.76 0.42
N SER A 22 -15.38 12.57 -0.37
CA SER A 22 -16.71 12.20 -0.89
C SER A 22 -16.60 11.15 -1.99
N VAL A 23 -17.19 9.97 -1.79
CA VAL A 23 -17.17 8.89 -2.79
C VAL A 23 -18.00 9.26 -4.03
N THR A 24 -19.20 9.83 -3.86
CA THR A 24 -20.13 10.11 -4.96
C THR A 24 -19.88 11.46 -5.66
N ARG A 25 -19.24 12.41 -4.97
CA ARG A 25 -18.90 13.74 -5.52
C ARG A 25 -17.40 13.86 -5.76
N CYS A 26 -16.85 12.93 -6.55
CA CYS A 26 -15.44 12.96 -6.94
C CYS A 26 -15.23 12.41 -8.35
N ALA A 27 -14.10 12.74 -8.95
CA ALA A 27 -13.70 12.28 -10.28
C ALA A 27 -13.25 10.80 -10.31
N GLN A 28 -12.95 10.20 -9.15
CA GLN A 28 -12.41 8.83 -9.04
C GLN A 28 -13.10 8.00 -7.95
N PRO A 29 -14.42 7.69 -8.06
CA PRO A 29 -15.18 7.09 -6.96
C PRO A 29 -14.65 5.76 -6.45
N LEU A 30 -14.22 4.86 -7.35
CA LEU A 30 -13.67 3.56 -6.95
C LEU A 30 -12.36 3.70 -6.16
N GLN A 31 -11.48 4.62 -6.56
CA GLN A 31 -10.23 4.90 -5.85
C GLN A 31 -10.51 5.48 -4.46
N VAL A 32 -11.46 6.42 -4.38
CA VAL A 32 -11.85 7.03 -3.11
C VAL A 32 -12.49 6.02 -2.17
N ALA A 33 -13.38 5.18 -2.68
CA ALA A 33 -14.03 4.12 -1.90
C ALA A 33 -13.03 3.09 -1.36
N VAL A 34 -12.02 2.66 -2.14
CA VAL A 34 -10.97 1.76 -1.63
C VAL A 34 -10.15 2.41 -0.50
N ALA A 35 -9.73 3.67 -0.68
CA ALA A 35 -8.98 4.39 0.35
C ALA A 35 -9.79 4.53 1.65
N ARG A 36 -11.09 4.86 1.53
CA ARG A 36 -12.00 4.93 2.67
C ARG A 36 -12.25 3.57 3.33
N LEU A 37 -12.40 2.51 2.53
CA LEU A 37 -12.52 1.15 3.02
C LEU A 37 -11.30 0.73 3.83
N LEU A 38 -10.10 1.20 3.47
CA LEU A 38 -8.86 0.96 4.21
C LEU A 38 -8.63 1.97 5.36
N GLY A 39 -9.64 2.77 5.67
CA GLY A 39 -9.62 3.75 6.76
C GLY A 39 -8.67 4.92 6.54
N TYR A 40 -8.29 5.23 5.30
CA TYR A 40 -7.65 6.50 4.99
C TYR A 40 -8.66 7.64 5.12
N ARG A 41 -8.24 8.74 5.72
CA ARG A 41 -9.03 9.96 5.84
C ARG A 41 -8.28 11.09 5.15
N TRP A 42 -8.95 11.79 4.24
CA TRP A 42 -8.40 13.04 3.74
C TRP A 42 -8.37 14.10 4.84
N PRO A 43 -7.45 15.08 4.79
CA PRO A 43 -7.31 16.10 5.82
C PRO A 43 -8.62 16.83 6.16
N ASP A 44 -9.40 17.20 5.14
CA ASP A 44 -10.65 17.94 5.30
C ASP A 44 -11.90 17.03 5.33
N GLN A 45 -11.74 15.70 5.42
CA GLN A 45 -12.85 14.75 5.45
C GLN A 45 -13.64 14.84 6.76
N GLN A 46 -14.91 15.19 6.65
CA GLN A 46 -15.87 15.15 7.75
C GLN A 46 -16.31 13.71 8.06
N ALA A 47 -16.74 13.46 9.29
CA ALA A 47 -17.30 12.17 9.66
C ALA A 47 -18.66 11.96 8.95
N ASP A 48 -18.89 10.75 8.45
CA ASP A 48 -20.14 10.37 7.81
C ASP A 48 -20.47 8.87 8.04
N ALA A 49 -21.61 8.41 7.50
CA ALA A 49 -22.06 7.04 7.68
C ALA A 49 -21.13 5.98 7.05
N LEU A 50 -20.31 6.35 6.07
CA LEU A 50 -19.40 5.42 5.41
C LEU A 50 -18.19 5.06 6.29
N ASP A 51 -17.94 5.82 7.37
CA ASP A 51 -16.90 5.48 8.35
C ASP A 51 -17.18 4.15 9.07
N ALA A 52 -18.45 3.70 9.12
CA ALA A 52 -18.83 2.40 9.66
C ALA A 52 -18.34 1.20 8.81
N TYR A 53 -17.95 1.44 7.56
CA TYR A 53 -17.42 0.42 6.65
C TYR A 53 -15.89 0.39 6.63
N ALA A 54 -15.24 1.39 7.23
CA ALA A 54 -13.80 1.51 7.23
C ALA A 54 -13.14 0.39 8.04
N ASP A 55 -12.06 -0.15 7.48
CA ASP A 55 -11.22 -1.12 8.13
C ASP A 55 -10.43 -0.48 9.28
N THR A 56 -10.36 -1.20 10.39
CA THR A 56 -9.78 -0.68 11.63
C THR A 56 -8.25 -0.65 11.57
N ASP A 57 -7.60 -1.71 11.10
CA ASP A 57 -6.14 -1.81 11.07
C ASP A 57 -5.54 -1.41 9.72
N GLY A 58 -6.39 -1.27 8.70
CA GLY A 58 -6.00 -0.84 7.37
C GLY A 58 -5.46 -1.97 6.50
N ILE A 59 -5.79 -3.24 6.82
CA ILE A 59 -5.46 -4.41 6.01
C ILE A 59 -6.77 -5.03 5.50
N VAL A 60 -6.95 -5.03 4.19
CA VAL A 60 -8.11 -5.68 3.55
C VAL A 60 -7.60 -6.74 2.60
N CYS A 61 -7.76 -8.02 2.97
CA CYS A 61 -7.46 -9.13 2.09
C CYS A 61 -8.46 -9.20 0.93
N ILE A 62 -7.96 -9.39 -0.30
CA ILE A 62 -8.81 -9.61 -1.47
C ILE A 62 -9.63 -10.91 -1.30
N PRO A 63 -9.03 -12.09 -1.01
CA PRO A 63 -9.81 -13.25 -0.64
C PRO A 63 -10.41 -13.12 0.77
N ALA A 64 -11.50 -13.86 1.04
CA ALA A 64 -12.03 -13.99 2.39
C ALA A 64 -10.98 -14.64 3.32
N LEU A 65 -10.76 -14.04 4.50
CA LEU A 65 -9.73 -14.48 5.43
C LEU A 65 -10.06 -14.02 6.85
N LEU A 66 -9.70 -14.81 7.88
CA LEU A 66 -9.94 -14.48 9.29
C LEU A 66 -11.39 -14.09 9.64
N GLY A 67 -12.37 -14.65 8.93
CA GLY A 67 -13.79 -14.35 9.12
C GLY A 67 -14.25 -13.04 8.47
N GLU A 68 -13.34 -12.30 7.82
CA GLU A 68 -13.69 -11.16 6.99
C GLU A 68 -14.15 -11.60 5.60
N ARG A 69 -15.11 -10.84 5.05
CA ARG A 69 -15.62 -11.03 3.69
C ARG A 69 -14.59 -10.56 2.66
N PRO A 70 -14.64 -11.07 1.41
CA PRO A 70 -13.77 -10.62 0.32
C PRO A 70 -13.81 -9.10 0.13
N ALA A 71 -12.70 -8.52 -0.29
CA ALA A 71 -12.58 -7.07 -0.50
C ALA A 71 -13.64 -6.51 -1.46
N ALA A 72 -13.97 -7.25 -2.52
CA ALA A 72 -14.97 -6.83 -3.51
C ALA A 72 -16.38 -6.70 -2.89
N ASP A 73 -16.77 -7.61 -2.00
CA ASP A 73 -18.06 -7.55 -1.30
C ASP A 73 -18.08 -6.37 -0.32
N ARG A 74 -17.01 -6.19 0.45
CA ARG A 74 -16.88 -5.06 1.40
C ARG A 74 -16.94 -3.72 0.67
N LEU A 75 -16.28 -3.61 -0.48
CA LEU A 75 -16.27 -2.41 -1.31
C LEU A 75 -17.64 -2.16 -1.96
N THR A 76 -18.30 -3.20 -2.44
CA THR A 76 -19.66 -3.13 -3.01
C THR A 76 -20.64 -2.58 -1.98
N ASP A 77 -20.58 -3.06 -0.73
CA ASP A 77 -21.44 -2.57 0.35
C ASP A 77 -21.19 -1.09 0.68
N MET A 78 -19.93 -0.65 0.71
CA MET A 78 -19.59 0.77 0.90
C MET A 78 -20.12 1.63 -0.25
N LEU A 79 -19.95 1.18 -1.50
CA LEU A 79 -20.47 1.89 -2.68
C LEU A 79 -22.01 1.95 -2.63
N ALA A 80 -22.67 0.85 -2.28
CA ALA A 80 -24.12 0.82 -2.12
C ALA A 80 -24.61 1.80 -1.05
N ALA A 81 -23.91 1.86 0.09
CA ALA A 81 -24.21 2.83 1.13
C ALA A 81 -23.97 4.28 0.68
N ALA A 82 -22.95 4.52 -0.15
CA ALA A 82 -22.60 5.85 -0.64
C ALA A 82 -23.65 6.42 -1.62
N TRP A 83 -24.19 5.58 -2.51
CA TRP A 83 -25.26 5.95 -3.44
C TRP A 83 -26.66 5.85 -2.81
N GLY A 84 -26.83 5.07 -1.74
CA GLY A 84 -28.10 4.90 -1.04
C GLY A 84 -29.21 4.41 -1.97
N ARG A 85 -30.26 5.23 -2.15
CA ARG A 85 -31.41 4.86 -3.00
C ARG A 85 -31.08 4.83 -4.49
N ASP A 86 -30.01 5.50 -4.91
CA ASP A 86 -29.57 5.57 -6.30
C ASP A 86 -28.61 4.42 -6.67
N TRP A 87 -28.37 3.48 -5.74
CA TRP A 87 -27.53 2.32 -5.99
C TRP A 87 -28.27 1.23 -6.77
N HIS A 88 -27.73 0.87 -7.93
CA HIS A 88 -28.22 -0.23 -8.75
C HIS A 88 -27.04 -1.08 -9.27
N PRO A 89 -27.26 -2.34 -9.67
CA PRO A 89 -26.21 -3.16 -10.28
C PRO A 89 -25.51 -2.48 -11.47
N GLN A 90 -26.26 -1.70 -12.26
CA GLN A 90 -25.71 -0.94 -13.38
C GLN A 90 -24.72 0.13 -12.93
N THR A 91 -24.90 0.74 -11.74
CA THR A 91 -23.97 1.74 -11.19
C THR A 91 -22.56 1.16 -11.06
N LEU A 92 -22.42 -0.08 -10.58
CA LEU A 92 -21.11 -0.73 -10.47
C LEU A 92 -20.49 -0.97 -11.86
N THR A 93 -21.29 -1.45 -12.82
CA THR A 93 -20.85 -1.63 -14.21
C THR A 93 -20.36 -0.33 -14.83
N ASP A 94 -21.08 0.77 -14.62
CA ASP A 94 -20.72 2.09 -15.13
C ASP A 94 -19.44 2.61 -14.48
N LEU A 95 -19.28 2.42 -13.17
CA LEU A 95 -18.06 2.78 -12.43
C LEU A 95 -16.82 2.01 -12.93
N LEU A 96 -16.96 0.70 -13.18
CA LEU A 96 -15.87 -0.12 -13.73
C LEU A 96 -15.54 0.29 -15.16
N THR A 97 -16.56 0.53 -15.99
CA THR A 97 -16.38 0.99 -17.37
C THR A 97 -15.66 2.34 -17.41
N ALA A 98 -15.99 3.26 -16.50
CA ALA A 98 -15.35 4.57 -16.41
C ALA A 98 -13.85 4.49 -16.11
N VAL A 99 -13.40 3.45 -15.40
CA VAL A 99 -11.97 3.17 -15.18
C VAL A 99 -11.38 2.21 -16.21
N GLY A 100 -12.08 1.95 -17.32
CA GLY A 100 -11.60 1.10 -18.41
C GLY A 100 -11.48 -0.38 -18.03
N HIS A 101 -12.27 -0.86 -17.07
CA HIS A 101 -12.33 -2.26 -16.65
C HIS A 101 -13.71 -2.86 -16.94
N THR A 102 -13.76 -4.07 -17.49
CA THR A 102 -15.01 -4.70 -17.96
C THR A 102 -15.41 -5.95 -17.19
N ASP A 103 -14.49 -6.52 -16.40
CA ASP A 103 -14.73 -7.74 -15.64
C ASP A 103 -15.31 -7.42 -14.25
N SER A 104 -15.08 -8.29 -13.27
CA SER A 104 -15.63 -8.12 -11.93
C SER A 104 -14.89 -7.05 -11.12
N LEU A 105 -15.52 -6.55 -10.04
CA LEU A 105 -14.86 -5.67 -9.09
C LEU A 105 -13.63 -6.35 -8.44
N GLU A 106 -13.67 -7.66 -8.24
CA GLU A 106 -12.51 -8.42 -7.74
C GLU A 106 -11.37 -8.42 -8.74
N ASP A 107 -11.65 -8.63 -10.03
CA ASP A 107 -10.63 -8.58 -11.09
C ASP A 107 -10.02 -7.18 -11.20
N TRP A 108 -10.83 -6.12 -11.06
CA TRP A 108 -10.33 -4.75 -10.98
C TRP A 108 -9.38 -4.57 -9.80
N LEU A 109 -9.76 -5.00 -8.59
CA LEU A 109 -8.91 -4.92 -7.40
C LEU A 109 -7.60 -5.69 -7.56
N ARG A 110 -7.63 -6.86 -8.19
CA ARG A 110 -6.46 -7.71 -8.40
C ARG A 110 -5.53 -7.14 -9.48
N ASP A 111 -6.07 -6.73 -10.61
CA ASP A 111 -5.28 -6.59 -11.83
C ASP A 111 -5.07 -5.13 -12.25
N THR A 112 -5.97 -4.23 -11.86
CA THR A 112 -6.05 -2.87 -12.41
C THR A 112 -5.87 -1.77 -11.36
N PHE A 113 -6.49 -1.94 -10.18
CA PHE A 113 -6.58 -0.93 -9.13
C PHE A 113 -5.22 -0.32 -8.78
N PHE A 114 -4.21 -1.15 -8.45
CA PHE A 114 -2.96 -0.63 -7.90
C PHE A 114 -2.15 0.17 -8.93
N LYS A 115 -2.19 -0.21 -10.21
CA LYS A 115 -1.57 0.57 -11.29
C LYS A 115 -2.24 1.94 -11.39
N GLN A 116 -3.57 1.98 -11.45
CA GLN A 116 -4.33 3.23 -11.51
C GLN A 116 -4.09 4.10 -10.28
N HIS A 117 -4.02 3.49 -9.10
CA HIS A 117 -3.72 4.18 -7.85
C HIS A 117 -2.31 4.81 -7.88
N CYS A 118 -1.32 4.07 -8.39
CA CYS A 118 0.02 4.60 -8.59
C CYS A 118 0.03 5.79 -9.57
N GLU A 119 -0.67 5.70 -10.69
CA GLU A 119 -0.72 6.77 -11.70
C GLU A 119 -1.46 8.02 -11.19
N LEU A 120 -2.60 7.83 -10.53
CA LEU A 120 -3.43 8.90 -9.96
C LEU A 120 -2.65 9.72 -8.93
N PHE A 121 -1.93 9.05 -8.01
CA PHE A 121 -1.16 9.72 -6.95
C PHE A 121 0.30 9.94 -7.35
N HIS A 122 0.57 10.20 -8.63
CA HIS A 122 1.89 10.60 -9.14
C HIS A 122 3.06 9.70 -8.70
N TYR A 123 2.83 8.38 -8.70
CA TYR A 123 3.76 7.33 -8.25
C TYR A 123 4.18 7.46 -6.78
N ARG A 124 3.28 7.98 -5.94
CA ARG A 124 3.32 8.01 -4.47
C ARG A 124 2.05 7.34 -3.91
N PRO A 125 1.79 6.05 -4.24
CA PRO A 125 0.59 5.38 -3.77
C PRO A 125 0.57 5.27 -2.24
N PHE A 126 -0.56 5.51 -1.61
CA PHE A 126 -0.72 5.33 -0.15
C PHE A 126 -1.61 4.14 0.23
N ILE A 127 -2.30 3.55 -0.74
CA ILE A 127 -2.82 2.21 -0.64
C ILE A 127 -1.89 1.27 -1.40
N TRP A 128 -1.25 0.36 -0.69
CA TRP A 128 -0.32 -0.60 -1.26
C TRP A 128 -1.00 -1.94 -1.51
N HIS A 129 -0.67 -2.56 -2.63
CA HIS A 129 -1.17 -3.87 -2.98
C HIS A 129 -0.05 -4.89 -2.87
N ILE A 130 -0.06 -5.65 -1.78
CA ILE A 130 0.93 -6.69 -1.46
C ILE A 130 0.32 -8.05 -1.82
N TRP A 131 1.05 -8.90 -2.52
CA TRP A 131 0.56 -10.19 -2.99
C TRP A 131 1.68 -11.22 -3.10
N ASP A 132 1.31 -12.49 -3.26
CA ASP A 132 2.27 -13.61 -3.31
C ASP A 132 2.74 -13.98 -4.73
N GLY A 133 2.27 -13.23 -5.75
CA GLY A 133 2.59 -13.50 -7.15
C GLY A 133 1.77 -14.62 -7.78
N HIS A 134 0.74 -15.15 -7.11
CA HIS A 134 -0.24 -16.06 -7.68
C HIS A 134 -1.55 -15.32 -8.00
N ARG A 135 -2.15 -15.59 -9.18
CA ARG A 135 -3.39 -14.91 -9.62
C ARG A 135 -4.53 -15.06 -8.60
N GLU A 136 -4.69 -16.27 -8.07
CA GLU A 136 -5.70 -16.66 -7.09
C GLU A 136 -5.10 -16.94 -5.70
N GLY A 137 -3.95 -16.31 -5.42
CA GLY A 137 -3.23 -16.46 -4.15
C GLY A 137 -3.62 -15.44 -3.10
N PHE A 138 -2.75 -15.33 -2.11
CA PHE A 138 -2.81 -14.28 -1.12
C PHE A 138 -2.60 -12.91 -1.77
N SER A 139 -3.45 -11.98 -1.39
CA SER A 139 -3.39 -10.60 -1.85
C SER A 139 -4.09 -9.72 -0.84
N ALA A 140 -3.47 -8.60 -0.47
CA ALA A 140 -4.01 -7.63 0.46
C ALA A 140 -3.77 -6.21 -0.03
N LEU A 141 -4.76 -5.35 0.21
CA LEU A 141 -4.63 -3.91 0.12
C LEU A 141 -4.30 -3.40 1.52
N VAL A 142 -3.35 -2.47 1.62
CA VAL A 142 -2.80 -2.02 2.89
C VAL A 142 -2.70 -0.50 2.89
N ASN A 143 -3.23 0.14 3.92
CA ASN A 143 -3.08 1.57 4.14
C ASN A 143 -1.68 1.86 4.69
N TYR A 144 -0.83 2.48 3.88
CA TYR A 144 0.54 2.86 4.27
C TYR A 144 0.58 3.68 5.57
N HIS A 145 -0.39 4.57 5.80
CA HIS A 145 -0.44 5.41 7.00
C HIS A 145 -0.75 4.64 8.28
N LYS A 146 -1.29 3.42 8.17
CA LYS A 146 -1.53 2.52 9.29
C LYS A 146 -0.48 1.41 9.40
N LEU A 147 0.38 1.24 8.38
CA LEU A 147 1.35 0.15 8.28
C LEU A 147 2.59 0.41 9.16
N ASN A 148 2.46 0.33 10.48
CA ASN A 148 3.56 0.31 11.43
C ASN A 148 4.17 -1.11 11.61
N HIS A 149 5.17 -1.26 12.48
CA HIS A 149 5.81 -2.54 12.82
C HIS A 149 4.81 -3.65 13.16
N GLU A 150 3.89 -3.39 14.08
CA GLU A 150 2.92 -4.39 14.55
C GLU A 150 1.91 -4.79 13.48
N THR A 151 1.45 -3.84 12.67
CA THR A 151 0.55 -4.16 11.55
C THR A 151 1.25 -4.92 10.43
N LEU A 152 2.52 -4.63 10.11
CA LEU A 152 3.28 -5.44 9.15
C LEU A 152 3.53 -6.86 9.70
N LYS A 153 3.81 -6.98 11.00
CA LYS A 153 3.90 -8.27 11.69
C LYS A 153 2.58 -9.04 11.66
N SER A 154 1.46 -8.36 11.87
CA SER A 154 0.12 -8.93 11.75
C SER A 154 -0.16 -9.41 10.31
N LEU A 155 0.13 -8.59 9.30
CA LEU A 155 0.03 -8.98 7.89
C LEU A 155 0.84 -10.27 7.60
N THR A 156 2.07 -10.34 8.13
CA THR A 156 3.04 -11.41 7.86
C THR A 156 2.69 -12.73 8.56
N TYR A 157 2.29 -12.68 9.83
CA TYR A 157 2.15 -13.88 10.66
C TYR A 157 0.71 -14.20 11.05
N THR A 158 -0.19 -13.22 11.06
CA THR A 158 -1.62 -13.42 11.33
C THR A 158 -2.37 -13.69 10.03
N TYR A 159 -2.45 -12.69 9.15
CA TYR A 159 -3.22 -12.78 7.89
C TYR A 159 -2.59 -13.81 6.95
N LEU A 160 -1.36 -13.57 6.51
CA LEU A 160 -0.68 -14.50 5.61
C LEU A 160 -0.41 -15.86 6.28
N GLY A 161 -0.20 -15.89 7.59
CA GLY A 161 -0.09 -17.14 8.36
C GLY A 161 -1.37 -17.98 8.31
N ASP A 162 -2.55 -17.36 8.39
CA ASP A 162 -3.84 -18.06 8.24
C ASP A 162 -4.06 -18.59 6.83
N TRP A 163 -3.71 -17.79 5.82
CA TRP A 163 -3.72 -18.23 4.43
C TRP A 163 -2.82 -19.45 4.22
N ILE A 164 -1.58 -19.40 4.73
CA ILE A 164 -0.62 -20.52 4.65
C ILE A 164 -1.21 -21.77 5.31
N ARG A 165 -1.76 -21.67 6.52
CA ARG A 165 -2.38 -22.84 7.20
C ARG A 165 -3.50 -23.45 6.36
N THR A 166 -4.34 -22.62 5.77
CA THR A 166 -5.41 -23.07 4.85
C THR A 166 -4.81 -23.82 3.66
N GLN A 167 -3.82 -23.24 2.99
CA GLN A 167 -3.17 -23.86 1.83
C GLN A 167 -2.41 -25.15 2.19
N GLU A 168 -1.86 -25.27 3.40
CA GLU A 168 -1.27 -26.52 3.90
C GLU A 168 -2.30 -27.64 4.06
N LEU A 169 -3.49 -27.33 4.58
CA LEU A 169 -4.58 -28.30 4.69
C LEU A 169 -5.08 -28.73 3.30
N GLU A 170 -5.22 -27.79 2.38
CA GLU A 170 -5.64 -28.06 1.00
C GLU A 170 -4.61 -28.89 0.22
N ALA A 171 -3.32 -28.60 0.40
CA ALA A 171 -2.24 -29.38 -0.19
C ALA A 171 -2.19 -30.80 0.36
N LYS A 172 -2.38 -30.99 1.68
CA LYS A 172 -2.50 -32.33 2.31
C LYS A 172 -3.69 -33.11 1.78
N ALA A 173 -4.77 -32.43 1.43
CA ALA A 173 -5.96 -33.01 0.80
C ALA A 173 -5.80 -33.25 -0.72
N ASN A 174 -4.61 -33.03 -1.29
CA ASN A 174 -4.32 -33.13 -2.73
C ASN A 174 -5.27 -32.28 -3.60
N LYS A 175 -5.72 -31.12 -3.11
CA LYS A 175 -6.46 -30.18 -3.95
C LYS A 175 -5.53 -29.62 -5.03
N SER A 176 -6.01 -29.58 -6.27
CA SER A 176 -5.26 -29.03 -7.40
C SER A 176 -4.84 -27.58 -7.13
N GLY A 177 -3.60 -27.22 -7.45
CA GLY A 177 -3.05 -25.86 -7.29
C GLY A 177 -2.67 -25.44 -5.86
N ALA A 178 -3.08 -26.17 -4.82
CA ALA A 178 -2.80 -25.78 -3.43
C ALA A 178 -1.29 -25.79 -3.10
N GLY A 179 -0.52 -26.70 -3.69
CA GLY A 179 0.93 -26.74 -3.51
C GLY A 179 1.66 -25.50 -4.04
N ASP A 180 1.23 -24.96 -5.19
CA ASP A 180 1.82 -23.74 -5.78
C ASP A 180 1.44 -22.50 -4.96
N LYS A 181 0.16 -22.38 -4.57
CA LYS A 181 -0.32 -21.31 -3.68
C LYS A 181 0.44 -21.31 -2.35
N LEU A 182 0.65 -22.49 -1.75
CA LEU A 182 1.41 -22.64 -0.51
C LEU A 182 2.87 -22.18 -0.67
N ALA A 183 3.54 -22.60 -1.75
CA ALA A 183 4.93 -22.24 -2.00
C ALA A 183 5.09 -20.72 -2.16
N LYS A 184 4.23 -20.09 -2.97
CA LYS A 184 4.23 -18.63 -3.18
C LYS A 184 3.91 -17.86 -1.89
N ALA A 185 2.93 -18.30 -1.11
CA ALA A 185 2.61 -17.68 0.17
C ALA A 185 3.78 -17.72 1.16
N LYS A 186 4.51 -18.86 1.23
CA LYS A 186 5.71 -18.97 2.08
C LYS A 186 6.84 -18.06 1.61
N VAL A 187 7.02 -17.89 0.30
CA VAL A 187 7.99 -16.93 -0.25
C VAL A 187 7.62 -15.51 0.17
N LEU A 188 6.36 -15.11 0.02
CA LEU A 188 5.91 -13.78 0.46
C LEU A 188 6.14 -13.58 1.96
N GLN A 189 5.82 -14.58 2.79
CA GLN A 189 6.01 -14.49 4.24
C GLN A 189 7.47 -14.25 4.60
N GLN A 190 8.40 -14.94 3.93
CA GLN A 190 9.83 -14.70 4.11
C GLN A 190 10.20 -13.27 3.70
N ARG A 191 9.71 -12.74 2.56
CA ARG A 191 10.04 -11.37 2.13
C ARG A 191 9.54 -10.31 3.11
N LEU A 192 8.35 -10.48 3.67
CA LEU A 192 7.83 -9.55 4.68
C LEU A 192 8.60 -9.67 6.00
N ALA A 193 9.04 -10.87 6.38
CA ALA A 193 9.94 -11.07 7.52
C ALA A 193 11.30 -10.39 7.31
N ASP A 194 11.87 -10.49 6.12
CA ASP A 194 13.13 -9.82 5.75
C ASP A 194 12.99 -8.28 5.86
N ILE A 195 11.84 -7.71 5.47
CA ILE A 195 11.54 -6.26 5.62
C ILE A 195 11.34 -5.87 7.10
N LEU A 196 10.71 -6.74 7.91
CA LEU A 196 10.55 -6.51 9.35
C LEU A 196 11.90 -6.42 10.05
N GLU A 197 12.82 -7.32 9.71
CA GLU A 197 14.20 -7.33 10.20
C GLU A 197 15.01 -6.13 9.69
N GLY A 198 14.92 -5.87 8.37
CA GLY A 198 15.52 -4.71 7.74
C GLY A 198 17.04 -4.77 7.58
N GLU A 199 17.62 -5.96 7.40
CA GLU A 199 19.03 -6.04 7.00
C GLU A 199 19.25 -5.41 5.62
N ALA A 200 20.38 -4.75 5.41
CA ALA A 200 20.68 -4.05 4.17
C ALA A 200 20.50 -5.00 2.96
N PRO A 201 19.76 -4.60 1.91
CA PRO A 201 19.20 -3.27 1.62
C PRO A 201 17.70 -3.10 1.97
N LEU A 202 17.16 -3.89 2.89
CA LEU A 202 15.71 -4.09 3.09
C LEU A 202 15.10 -3.21 4.19
N ASP A 203 15.74 -2.09 4.50
CA ASP A 203 15.18 -1.06 5.36
C ASP A 203 15.14 0.32 4.68
N ILE A 204 14.62 1.29 5.42
CA ILE A 204 14.43 2.64 4.93
C ILE A 204 15.74 3.41 5.12
N PHE A 205 16.21 4.05 4.06
CA PHE A 205 17.28 5.03 4.10
C PHE A 205 16.72 6.44 3.94
N VAL A 206 17.09 7.32 4.86
CA VAL A 206 16.59 8.70 4.96
C VAL A 206 17.75 9.68 4.97
N ARG A 207 18.03 10.28 3.81
CA ARG A 207 19.22 11.13 3.61
C ARG A 207 19.30 12.36 4.53
N TRP A 208 18.18 12.89 5.04
CA TRP A 208 18.21 14.05 5.95
C TRP A 208 18.34 13.69 7.43
N LYS A 209 18.38 12.40 7.77
CA LYS A 209 18.64 11.92 9.14
C LYS A 209 20.12 11.58 9.29
N SER A 210 20.68 11.72 10.49
CA SER A 210 22.01 11.18 10.79
C SER A 210 21.99 9.65 10.82
N ILE A 211 23.14 9.00 11.07
CA ILE A 211 23.25 7.53 11.06
C ILE A 211 22.43 6.94 12.21
N GLU A 212 22.60 7.48 13.41
CA GLU A 212 21.90 7.05 14.63
C GLU A 212 20.38 7.31 14.57
N GLN A 213 19.95 8.30 13.78
CA GLN A 213 18.55 8.61 13.52
C GLN A 213 17.92 7.77 12.39
N GLN A 214 18.71 6.98 11.64
CA GLN A 214 18.14 6.11 10.62
C GLN A 214 17.19 5.10 11.27
N PRO A 215 16.06 4.76 10.62
CA PRO A 215 15.19 3.69 11.09
C PRO A 215 15.93 2.34 11.00
N ILE A 216 15.57 1.41 11.88
CA ILE A 216 16.08 0.03 11.92
C ILE A 216 14.88 -0.88 11.74
N GLY A 217 14.93 -1.83 10.81
CA GLY A 217 13.76 -2.66 10.49
C GLY A 217 12.60 -1.85 9.91
N TRP A 218 11.38 -2.39 10.03
CA TRP A 218 10.17 -1.67 9.65
C TRP A 218 9.67 -0.74 10.75
N HIS A 219 10.22 0.48 10.79
CA HIS A 219 9.76 1.58 11.64
C HIS A 219 9.70 2.89 10.81
N PRO A 220 8.72 3.00 9.89
CA PRO A 220 8.61 4.17 9.03
C PRO A 220 8.23 5.43 9.82
N ASP A 221 8.78 6.55 9.38
CA ASP A 221 8.31 7.88 9.76
C ASP A 221 7.50 8.44 8.59
N LEU A 222 6.23 8.74 8.82
CA LEU A 222 5.31 9.15 7.75
C LEU A 222 5.73 10.48 7.12
N ASP A 223 6.41 11.35 7.88
CA ASP A 223 6.90 12.65 7.40
C ASP A 223 8.07 12.50 6.41
N ASP A 224 8.73 11.33 6.37
CA ASP A 224 9.75 11.06 5.37
C ASP A 224 9.17 10.81 3.97
N GLY A 225 7.86 10.54 3.92
CA GLY A 225 7.09 10.40 2.70
C GLY A 225 7.15 9.02 2.05
N VAL A 226 6.09 8.71 1.30
CA VAL A 226 5.86 7.41 0.62
C VAL A 226 7.06 6.96 -0.20
N ARG A 227 7.76 7.88 -0.89
CA ARG A 227 8.89 7.55 -1.77
C ARG A 227 9.94 6.71 -1.05
N LEU A 228 10.34 7.10 0.16
CA LEU A 228 11.40 6.40 0.89
C LEU A 228 10.83 5.13 1.53
N ASN A 229 9.66 5.23 2.13
CA ASN A 229 9.11 4.16 2.95
C ASN A 229 8.62 2.95 2.12
N ILE A 230 8.27 3.14 0.85
CA ILE A 230 7.90 2.03 -0.04
C ILE A 230 9.12 1.21 -0.53
N ARG A 231 10.35 1.72 -0.35
CA ARG A 231 11.55 1.14 -0.95
C ARG A 231 11.80 -0.32 -0.55
N PRO A 232 11.74 -0.73 0.73
CA PRO A 232 11.99 -2.12 1.11
C PRO A 232 11.09 -3.13 0.36
N PHE A 233 9.82 -2.75 0.16
CA PHE A 233 8.82 -3.56 -0.54
C PHE A 233 9.11 -3.73 -2.03
N LEU A 234 9.86 -2.81 -2.64
CA LEU A 234 10.33 -2.86 -4.02
C LEU A 234 11.71 -3.52 -4.16
N THR A 235 12.51 -3.55 -3.09
CA THR A 235 13.90 -4.02 -3.11
C THR A 235 14.03 -5.52 -2.85
N VAL A 236 13.13 -6.12 -2.07
CA VAL A 236 13.06 -7.58 -1.92
C VAL A 236 12.93 -8.28 -3.28
N PRO A 237 13.40 -9.54 -3.43
CA PRO A 237 13.24 -10.28 -4.68
C PRO A 237 11.79 -10.36 -5.14
N ASP A 238 11.58 -10.16 -6.46
CA ASP A 238 10.25 -10.11 -7.06
C ASP A 238 9.46 -11.42 -6.82
N VAL A 239 8.24 -11.30 -6.33
CA VAL A 239 7.29 -12.43 -6.22
C VAL A 239 6.47 -12.61 -7.50
N GLY A 240 6.38 -11.56 -8.33
CA GLY A 240 5.61 -11.54 -9.57
C GLY A 240 6.13 -10.51 -10.57
N ALA A 241 5.63 -9.28 -10.50
CA ALA A 241 6.01 -8.22 -11.45
C ALA A 241 7.48 -7.81 -11.30
N LYS A 242 8.19 -7.70 -12.43
CA LYS A 242 9.63 -7.39 -12.45
C LYS A 242 9.93 -6.01 -11.83
N GLY A 243 10.84 -5.99 -10.86
CA GLY A 243 11.26 -4.81 -10.10
C GLY A 243 10.17 -4.23 -9.20
N ALA A 244 9.17 -5.03 -8.83
CA ALA A 244 8.09 -4.64 -7.94
C ALA A 244 8.21 -5.26 -6.54
N GLY A 245 9.19 -6.14 -6.31
CA GLY A 245 9.37 -6.86 -5.06
C GLY A 245 8.10 -7.64 -4.69
N VAL A 246 7.45 -7.26 -3.59
CA VAL A 246 6.18 -7.85 -3.12
C VAL A 246 4.93 -7.07 -3.57
N LEU A 247 5.10 -5.96 -4.28
CA LEU A 247 3.99 -5.14 -4.77
C LEU A 247 3.41 -5.68 -6.08
N ARG A 248 2.12 -5.42 -6.31
CA ARG A 248 1.43 -5.88 -7.52
C ARG A 248 1.92 -5.23 -8.80
N TRP A 249 2.39 -4.00 -8.71
CA TRP A 249 2.87 -3.19 -9.83
C TRP A 249 4.04 -2.31 -9.39
N LYS A 250 4.91 -1.90 -10.31
CA LYS A 250 6.09 -1.09 -10.00
C LYS A 250 5.83 0.40 -10.18
N PRO A 251 5.73 1.21 -9.10
CA PRO A 251 5.69 2.66 -9.22
C PRO A 251 6.95 3.22 -9.90
N ASN A 252 6.81 4.27 -10.70
CA ASN A 252 7.93 4.90 -11.39
C ASN A 252 8.71 5.84 -10.45
N ILE A 253 9.45 5.25 -9.51
CA ILE A 253 10.28 5.97 -8.53
C ILE A 253 11.75 5.91 -8.96
N LYS A 254 12.42 7.06 -8.88
CA LYS A 254 13.87 7.19 -9.10
C LYS A 254 14.59 7.27 -7.76
N TRP A 255 15.62 6.46 -7.56
CA TRP A 255 16.36 6.34 -6.29
C TRP A 255 17.70 7.08 -6.26
N GLY A 256 18.25 7.44 -7.42
CA GLY A 256 19.56 8.06 -7.50
C GLY A 256 19.61 9.50 -6.99
N LYS A 257 20.59 10.25 -7.51
CA LYS A 257 20.90 11.61 -7.05
C LYS A 257 19.76 12.61 -7.32
N ASP A 258 19.31 13.28 -6.27
CA ASP A 258 18.41 14.42 -6.38
C ASP A 258 19.18 15.71 -6.71
N ARG A 259 18.47 16.75 -7.16
CA ARG A 259 19.08 18.06 -7.45
C ARG A 259 19.53 18.75 -6.17
N GLY A 260 20.69 19.41 -6.23
CA GLY A 260 21.27 20.21 -5.15
C GLY A 260 22.34 19.45 -4.36
N LYS A 261 22.85 20.09 -3.29
CA LYS A 261 23.86 19.52 -2.38
C LYS A 261 23.27 19.28 -0.99
N ASN A 262 23.84 18.32 -0.27
CA ASN A 262 23.62 18.20 1.16
C ASN A 262 24.24 19.39 1.92
N PRO A 263 23.81 19.65 3.16
CA PRO A 263 24.51 20.54 4.08
C PRO A 263 25.99 20.13 4.26
N PRO A 264 26.92 21.07 4.53
CA PRO A 264 28.36 20.77 4.67
C PRO A 264 28.70 19.74 5.76
N ASP A 265 27.86 19.60 6.77
CA ASP A 265 27.98 18.70 7.92
C ASP A 265 27.23 17.37 7.74
N SER A 266 26.68 17.12 6.55
CA SER A 266 25.96 15.88 6.24
C SER A 266 26.89 14.65 6.31
N PRO A 267 26.50 13.59 7.03
CA PRO A 267 27.28 12.34 7.07
C PRO A 267 27.29 11.59 5.73
N TRP A 268 26.47 12.02 4.77
CA TRP A 268 26.28 11.39 3.46
C TRP A 268 27.11 12.02 2.34
N GLY A 269 28.07 12.90 2.68
CA GLY A 269 28.86 13.66 1.71
C GLY A 269 28.07 14.79 1.04
N GLU A 270 28.67 15.46 0.05
CA GLU A 270 28.06 16.64 -0.61
C GLU A 270 26.87 16.30 -1.53
N ASP A 271 26.87 15.10 -2.12
CA ASP A 271 25.88 14.71 -3.12
C ASP A 271 24.58 14.20 -2.50
N ARG A 272 23.44 14.60 -3.07
CA ARG A 272 22.12 14.13 -2.63
C ARG A 272 21.79 12.74 -3.15
N ASP A 273 22.64 11.76 -2.85
CA ASP A 273 22.41 10.37 -3.22
C ASP A 273 21.41 9.70 -2.28
N ASN A 274 20.30 9.22 -2.82
CA ASN A 274 19.35 8.44 -2.03
C ASN A 274 19.56 6.94 -2.21
N ASP A 275 20.46 6.48 -3.09
CA ASP A 275 20.73 5.07 -3.36
C ASP A 275 21.79 4.50 -2.42
N ASN A 276 21.54 4.61 -1.12
CA ASN A 276 22.44 4.17 -0.06
C ASN A 276 21.71 3.22 0.91
N HIS A 277 22.48 2.31 1.52
CA HIS A 277 22.00 1.30 2.46
C HIS A 277 23.06 1.12 3.55
N LEU A 278 22.61 1.14 4.80
CA LEU A 278 23.44 0.82 5.96
C LEU A 278 23.01 -0.52 6.51
N THR A 279 23.98 -1.31 6.95
CA THR A 279 23.72 -2.56 7.66
C THR A 279 23.10 -2.29 9.03
N LEU A 280 22.41 -3.29 9.59
CA LEU A 280 21.88 -3.19 10.95
C LEU A 280 23.01 -2.93 11.97
N ALA A 281 24.14 -3.59 11.80
CA ALA A 281 25.30 -3.43 12.67
C ALA A 281 25.83 -1.99 12.69
N GLU A 282 25.91 -1.32 11.52
CA GLU A 282 26.34 0.08 11.44
C GLU A 282 25.37 1.02 12.15
N LYS A 283 24.05 0.83 11.97
CA LYS A 283 23.03 1.66 12.63
C LYS A 283 23.03 1.46 14.14
N LEU A 284 23.18 0.22 14.62
CA LEU A 284 23.26 -0.09 16.05
C LEU A 284 24.51 0.52 16.68
N ALA A 285 25.68 0.35 16.05
CA ALA A 285 26.93 0.93 16.54
C ALA A 285 26.87 2.46 16.62
N ALA A 286 26.25 3.13 15.64
CA ALA A 286 26.07 4.57 15.66
C ALA A 286 25.14 5.04 16.80
N ARG A 287 24.05 4.30 17.06
CA ARG A 287 23.14 4.60 18.19
C ARG A 287 23.78 4.38 19.55
N GLU A 288 24.67 3.39 19.68
CA GLU A 288 25.40 3.15 20.94
C GLU A 288 26.48 4.20 21.20
N ALA A 289 27.03 4.81 20.16
CA ALA A 289 28.07 5.83 20.25
C ALA A 289 27.54 7.26 20.48
N ALA A 290 26.24 7.51 20.25
CA ALA A 290 25.58 8.81 20.36
C ALA A 290 25.04 9.08 21.77
#